data_AF-A0A3D3GVX4-F1
#
_entry.id   AF-A0A3D3GVX4-F1
#
_cell.length_a   1.000
_cell.length_b   1.000
_cell.length_c   1.000
_cell.angle_alpha   90.00
_cell.angle_beta   90.00
_cell.angle_gamma   90.00
#
_symmetry.space_group_name_H-M   'P 1'
#
loop_
_entity.id
_entity.type
_entity.pdbx_description
1 polymer ?
#
loop_
_entity_poly.entity_id
_entity_poly.type
_entity_poly.pdbx_seq_one_letter_code
_entity_poly.pdbx_strand_id
1 'polypeptide(L)'
;MCQRGDITIWFSYDILNQWHPEPMLGQRDQPQQYSDLAIECCLMLRWAYHLPLRQTEGFTRSLIKLMELDIKAPDYTYLSKRSISLEVNRLIETIEPRLI
;
A
#
# COMPACT_ATOMS: atom_id res chain seq x y z
N MET A 1 29.66 -15.98 3.73
CA MET A 1 28.52 -15.79 4.64
C MET A 1 27.26 -15.77 3.79
N CYS A 2 26.26 -16.59 4.12
CA CYS A 2 25.00 -16.64 3.38
C CYS A 2 24.08 -15.53 3.92
N GLN A 3 23.67 -14.57 3.08
CA GLN A 3 22.78 -13.46 3.43
C GLN A 3 21.33 -13.95 3.63
N ARG A 4 21.11 -14.81 4.63
CA ARG A 4 19.78 -15.31 4.94
C ARG A 4 18.98 -14.20 5.60
N GLY A 5 17.88 -13.79 4.97
CA GLY A 5 16.99 -12.75 5.47
C GLY A 5 17.33 -11.33 5.02
N ASP A 6 18.21 -11.16 4.02
CA ASP A 6 18.33 -9.86 3.35
C ASP A 6 17.07 -9.58 2.53
N ILE A 7 16.51 -8.38 2.70
CA ILE A 7 15.25 -7.95 2.09
C ILE A 7 15.51 -6.60 1.43
N THR A 8 15.40 -6.55 0.10
CA THR A 8 15.42 -5.31 -0.66
C THR A 8 14.00 -4.97 -1.10
N ILE A 9 13.53 -3.78 -0.75
CA ILE A 9 12.20 -3.27 -1.12
C ILE A 9 12.38 -1.94 -1.86
N TRP A 10 11.67 -1.80 -2.98
CA TRP A 10 11.63 -0.58 -3.78
C TRP A 10 10.20 -0.04 -3.83
N PHE A 11 10.04 1.27 -3.62
CA PHE A 11 8.76 1.95 -3.86
C PHE A 11 8.84 2.68 -5.19
N SER A 12 7.82 2.51 -6.04
CA SER A 12 7.70 3.34 -7.25
C SER A 12 7.40 4.78 -6.84
N TYR A 13 8.09 5.74 -7.44
CA TYR A 13 7.81 7.17 -7.25
C TYR A 13 6.38 7.53 -7.64
N ASP A 14 5.78 6.84 -8.61
CA ASP A 14 4.39 7.05 -9.00
C ASP A 14 3.40 6.75 -7.87
N ILE A 15 3.70 5.70 -7.08
CA ILE A 15 2.90 5.32 -5.91
C ILE A 15 3.03 6.38 -4.81
N LEU A 16 4.24 6.89 -4.59
CA LEU A 16 4.50 7.93 -3.59
C LEU A 16 3.79 9.24 -3.95
N ASN A 17 3.84 9.65 -5.22
CA ASN A 17 3.19 10.85 -5.71
C ASN A 17 1.66 10.76 -5.63
N GLN A 18 1.10 9.56 -5.78
CA GLN A 18 -0.34 9.29 -5.73
C GLN A 18 -0.77 8.69 -4.38
N TRP A 19 0.04 8.84 -3.32
CA TRP A 19 -0.26 8.20 -2.03
C TRP A 19 -1.55 8.74 -1.40
N HIS A 20 -1.75 10.05 -1.54
CA HIS A 20 -2.96 10.75 -1.17
C HIS A 20 -3.75 11.10 -2.44
N PRO A 21 -5.09 11.01 -2.41
CA PRO A 21 -5.89 11.37 -3.57
C PRO A 21 -5.85 12.89 -3.80
N GLU A 22 -5.93 13.29 -5.06
CA GLU A 22 -6.08 14.69 -5.43
C GLU A 22 -7.36 15.28 -4.79
N PRO A 23 -7.30 16.49 -4.23
CA PRO A 23 -8.47 17.13 -3.63
C PRO A 23 -9.56 17.34 -4.71
N MET A 24 -10.65 16.58 -4.61
CA MET A 24 -11.78 16.72 -5.52
C MET A 24 -12.58 17.99 -5.17
N LEU A 25 -12.48 19.01 -6.02
CA LEU A 25 -13.29 20.22 -5.92
C LEU A 25 -14.78 19.88 -6.06
N GLY A 26 -15.56 20.13 -5.01
CA GLY A 26 -17.03 20.16 -5.07
C GLY A 26 -17.78 18.90 -4.60
N GLN A 27 -17.11 17.88 -4.06
CA GLN A 27 -17.80 16.75 -3.43
C GLN A 27 -18.14 17.00 -1.97
N ARG A 28 -19.36 16.58 -1.55
CA ARG A 28 -19.86 16.67 -0.16
C ARG A 28 -19.40 15.52 0.73
N ASP A 29 -18.86 14.46 0.15
CA ASP A 29 -18.36 13.32 0.90
C ASP A 29 -17.00 13.63 1.51
N GLN A 30 -16.73 13.05 2.68
CA GLN A 30 -15.44 13.21 3.35
C GLN A 30 -14.33 12.75 2.39
N PRO A 31 -13.34 13.61 2.07
CA PRO A 31 -12.28 13.25 1.14
C PRO A 31 -11.56 12.01 1.65
N GLN A 32 -11.34 11.04 0.76
CA GLN A 32 -10.58 9.84 1.11
C GLN A 32 -9.17 10.28 1.54
N GLN A 33 -8.68 9.74 2.66
CA GLN A 33 -7.37 10.10 3.17
C GLN A 33 -6.23 9.44 2.38
N TYR A 34 -6.48 8.28 1.78
CA TYR A 34 -5.49 7.51 1.03
C TYR A 34 -6.08 7.05 -0.30
N SER A 35 -5.26 7.05 -1.35
CA SER A 35 -5.68 6.58 -2.67
C SER A 35 -5.89 5.06 -2.68
N ASP A 36 -6.61 4.57 -3.68
CA ASP A 36 -6.74 3.13 -3.93
C ASP A 36 -5.35 2.47 -4.05
N LEU A 37 -4.40 3.15 -4.70
CA LEU A 37 -3.03 2.67 -4.93
C LEU A 37 -2.22 2.51 -3.63
N ALA A 38 -2.36 3.43 -2.68
CA ALA A 38 -1.72 3.32 -1.37
C ALA A 38 -2.26 2.12 -0.58
N ILE A 39 -3.58 1.89 -0.63
CA ILE A 39 -4.21 0.72 0.01
C ILE A 39 -3.77 -0.57 -0.66
N GLU A 40 -3.77 -0.60 -1.99
CA GLU A 40 -3.32 -1.75 -2.77
C GLU A 40 -1.86 -2.11 -2.44
N CYS A 41 -0.96 -1.12 -2.37
CA CYS A 41 0.42 -1.32 -1.96
C CYS A 41 0.52 -1.98 -0.57
N CYS A 42 -0.25 -1.52 0.40
CA CYS A 42 -0.28 -2.12 1.74
C CYS A 42 -0.81 -3.56 1.71
N LEU A 43 -1.86 -3.84 0.93
CA LEU A 43 -2.41 -5.19 0.80
C LEU A 43 -1.48 -6.13 0.03
N MET A 44 -0.66 -5.63 -0.90
CA MET A 44 0.41 -6.41 -1.52
C MET A 44 1.47 -6.80 -0.50
N LEU A 45 1.95 -5.87 0.32
CA LEU A 45 2.92 -6.18 1.39
C LEU A 45 2.34 -7.20 2.37
N ARG A 46 1.06 -7.05 2.73
CA ARG A 46 0.33 -8.03 3.54
C ARG A 46 0.39 -9.42 2.92
N TRP A 47 0.07 -9.53 1.63
CA TRP A 47 0.01 -10.81 0.92
C TRP A 47 1.40 -11.44 0.75
N ALA A 48 2.37 -10.66 0.25
CA ALA A 48 3.72 -11.12 -0.03
C ALA A 48 4.48 -11.61 1.21
N TYR A 49 4.25 -10.96 2.36
CA TYR A 49 4.89 -11.31 3.63
C TYR A 49 3.97 -12.07 4.60
N HIS A 50 2.78 -12.48 4.14
CA HIS A 50 1.77 -13.22 4.93
C HIS A 50 1.43 -12.55 6.28
N LEU A 51 1.31 -11.23 6.30
CA LEU A 51 1.09 -10.45 7.51
C LEU A 51 -0.42 -10.34 7.85
N PRO A 52 -0.79 -10.31 9.14
CA PRO A 52 -2.07 -9.75 9.58
C PRO A 52 -2.18 -8.24 9.30
N LEU A 53 -3.38 -7.70 9.17
CA LEU A 53 -3.59 -6.25 8.87
C LEU A 53 -2.92 -5.32 9.88
N ARG A 54 -2.96 -5.64 11.18
CA ARG A 54 -2.28 -4.83 12.21
C ARG A 54 -0.75 -4.86 12.07
N GLN A 55 -0.19 -5.99 11.65
CA GLN A 55 1.25 -6.08 11.36
C GLN A 55 1.60 -5.36 10.07
N THR A 56 0.70 -5.38 9.08
CA THR A 56 0.86 -4.63 7.82
C THR A 56 0.96 -3.13 8.09
N GLU A 57 0.08 -2.57 8.92
CA GLU A 57 0.17 -1.17 9.36
C GLU A 57 1.54 -0.84 9.97
N GLY A 58 2.01 -1.67 10.92
CA GLY A 58 3.29 -1.47 11.57
C GLY A 58 4.49 -1.63 10.62
N PHE A 59 4.42 -2.58 9.70
CA PHE A 59 5.44 -2.83 8.70
C PHE A 59 5.54 -1.68 7.70
N THR A 60 4.41 -1.25 7.12
CA THR A 60 4.35 -0.08 6.22
C THR A 60 4.87 1.17 6.91
N ARG A 61 4.48 1.42 8.17
CA ARG A 61 4.99 2.56 8.95
C ARG A 61 6.51 2.49 9.13
N SER A 62 7.04 1.30 9.37
CA SER A 62 8.48 1.08 9.53
C SER A 62 9.24 1.32 8.22
N LEU A 63 8.70 0.87 7.08
CA LEU A 63 9.27 1.14 5.76
C LEU A 63 9.28 2.62 5.41
N ILE A 64 8.16 3.32 5.62
CA ILE A 64 8.05 4.78 5.42
C ILE A 64 9.13 5.51 6.22
N LYS A 65 9.31 5.13 7.51
CA LYS A 65 10.34 5.71 8.37
C LYS A 65 11.75 5.38 7.88
N LEU A 66 12.00 4.15 7.47
CA LEU A 66 13.31 3.68 6.99
C LEU A 66 13.72 4.39 5.69
N MET A 67 12.75 4.70 4.84
CA MET A 67 12.94 5.38 3.55
C MET A 67 12.83 6.90 3.64
N GLU A 68 12.68 7.46 4.86
CA GLU A 68 12.57 8.90 5.11
C GLU A 68 11.48 9.60 4.28
N LEU A 69 10.35 8.92 4.08
CA LEU A 69 9.24 9.44 3.28
C LEU A 69 8.31 10.34 4.11
N ASP A 70 7.92 11.49 3.58
CA ASP A 70 6.98 12.43 4.21
C ASP A 70 5.51 12.06 3.95
N ILE A 71 5.17 10.80 4.22
CA ILE A 71 3.81 10.25 4.08
C ILE A 71 3.42 9.46 5.32
N LYS A 72 2.12 9.19 5.50
CA LYS A 72 1.62 8.37 6.61
C LYS A 72 1.16 7.00 6.14
N ALA A 73 1.36 5.99 6.99
CA ALA A 73 0.79 4.66 6.76
C ALA A 73 -0.72 4.68 7.06
N PRO A 74 -1.55 4.04 6.20
CA PRO A 74 -2.94 3.75 6.53
C PRO A 74 -3.05 2.89 7.79
N ASP A 75 -3.98 3.22 8.69
CA ASP A 75 -4.24 2.41 9.89
C ASP A 75 -5.02 1.13 9.56
N TYR A 76 -5.02 0.15 10.47
CA TYR A 76 -5.69 -1.12 10.27
C TYR A 76 -7.20 -0.97 10.01
N THR A 77 -7.85 0.03 10.62
CA THR A 77 -9.29 0.26 10.49
C THR A 77 -9.60 0.72 9.08
N TYR A 78 -8.78 1.62 8.55
CA TYR A 78 -8.86 2.14 7.20
C TYR A 78 -8.58 1.02 6.19
N LEU A 79 -7.50 0.26 6.38
CA LEU A 79 -7.16 -0.89 5.53
C LEU A 79 -8.28 -1.95 5.52
N SER A 80 -8.82 -2.31 6.69
CA SER A 80 -9.89 -3.31 6.80
C SER A 80 -11.16 -2.89 6.06
N LYS A 81 -11.57 -1.62 6.21
CA LYS A 81 -12.76 -1.10 5.51
C LYS A 81 -12.54 -1.06 4.00
N ARG A 82 -11.35 -0.64 3.57
CA ARG A 82 -11.05 -0.40 2.16
C ARG A 82 -10.69 -1.68 1.41
N SER A 83 -10.12 -2.69 2.08
CA SER A 83 -9.82 -3.98 1.45
C SER A 83 -11.06 -4.60 0.85
N ILE A 84 -12.17 -4.62 1.59
CA ILE A 84 -13.46 -5.17 1.13
C ILE A 84 -13.95 -4.45 -0.14
N SER A 85 -13.78 -3.13 -0.21
CA SER A 85 -14.20 -2.32 -1.36
C SER A 85 -13.28 -2.43 -2.56
N LEU A 86 -12.02 -2.82 -2.37
CA LEU A 86 -10.97 -2.87 -3.39
C LEU A 86 -10.69 -4.29 -3.92
N GLU A 87 -11.16 -5.33 -3.22
CA GLU A 87 -10.54 -6.67 -3.19
C GLU A 87 -10.56 -7.56 -4.45
N VAL A 88 -11.04 -7.14 -5.63
CA VAL A 88 -11.24 -8.16 -6.70
C VAL A 88 -10.51 -7.94 -8.02
N ASN A 89 -10.26 -6.71 -8.50
CA ASN A 89 -9.95 -6.57 -9.93
C ASN A 89 -8.49 -6.44 -10.36
N ARG A 90 -7.53 -6.01 -9.51
CA ARG A 90 -6.24 -5.48 -10.05
C ARG A 90 -4.96 -6.19 -9.59
N LEU A 91 -4.98 -6.81 -8.41
CA LEU A 91 -3.81 -7.50 -7.85
C LEU A 91 -3.45 -8.79 -8.59
N ILE A 92 -4.45 -9.51 -9.12
CA ILE A 92 -4.22 -10.73 -9.91
C ILE A 92 -3.71 -10.39 -11.31
N GLU A 93 -4.19 -9.29 -11.92
CA GLU A 93 -3.78 -8.86 -13.27
C GLU A 93 -2.30 -8.43 -13.35
N THR A 94 -1.71 -7.99 -12.23
CA THR A 94 -0.30 -7.55 -12.18
C THR A 94 0.67 -8.72 -11.98
N ILE A 95 0.20 -9.86 -11.43
CA ILE A 95 1.03 -11.05 -11.16
C ILE A 95 1.14 -11.93 -12.41
N GLU A 96 0.21 -11.85 -13.35
CA GLU A 96 0.44 -12.33 -14.71
C GLU A 96 1.51 -11.43 -15.35
N PRO A 97 2.75 -11.92 -15.56
CA PRO A 97 3.71 -11.15 -16.33
C PRO A 97 3.07 -10.96 -17.70
N ARG A 98 3.03 -9.72 -18.21
CA ARG A 98 2.98 -9.53 -19.66
C ARG A 98 4.12 -10.37 -20.22
N LEU A 99 3.76 -11.49 -20.83
CA LEU A 99 4.65 -12.32 -21.62
C LEU A 99 5.43 -11.40 -22.58
N ILE A 100 6.73 -11.34 -22.37
CA ILE A 100 7.71 -11.20 -23.44
C ILE A 100 8.75 -12.29 -23.20
#